data_AF-A0A1Y1KW69-F1
#
_entry.id   AF-A0A1Y1KW69-F1
#
_cell.length_a   1.000
_cell.length_b   1.000
_cell.length_c   1.000
_cell.angle_alpha   90.00
_cell.angle_beta   90.00
_cell.angle_gamma   90.00
#
_symmetry.space_group_name_H-M   'P 1'
#
loop_
_entity.id
_entity.type
_entity.pdbx_description
1 polymer ?
#
loop_
_entity_poly.entity_id
_entity_poly.type
_entity_poly.pdbx_seq_one_letter_code
_entity_poly.pdbx_strand_id
1 'polypeptide(L)'
;MGDEKINCHLSREEGVKCIDKMLAIAGNNFESVKFKRRDRVLSLATMKSSIIVHDQSVVVNPTTLFQRMSIAKESDEELEEFLTYELSPFPLALFDEKKGGLMRKGTKSTLYKAFRGEPDTSILDKHPKYVVDGGFLLHKVVWPEKKTFGQICDSYIEYLKKKYTSTAVVVFDGYSDAQRGTKQMERMRRSMTQSVDIQFNDKMVPTVPQEKFLSNPYNKSRFISMLLQKLSASQIDTKQASEDADTLIVQTAQSLAEEHETVVVVGEDVDLLVIMIGTL
;
A
#
# COMPACT_ATOMS: atom_id res chain seq x y z
N MET A 1 13.15 -13.93 29.36
CA MET A 1 11.89 -13.17 29.19
C MET A 1 12.25 -11.70 29.03
N GLY A 2 12.29 -11.20 27.81
CA GLY A 2 12.72 -9.83 27.49
C GLY A 2 13.41 -9.79 26.13
N ASP A 3 12.93 -8.92 25.24
CA ASP A 3 13.60 -8.55 23.98
C ASP A 3 14.84 -7.70 24.33
N GLU A 4 15.90 -7.74 23.52
CA GLU A 4 17.15 -6.94 23.70
C GLU A 4 16.87 -5.42 23.77
N LYS A 5 15.71 -5.00 23.27
CA LYS A 5 15.23 -3.61 23.30
C LYS A 5 14.67 -3.17 24.66
N ILE A 6 14.42 -4.07 25.62
CA ILE A 6 13.85 -3.73 26.93
C ILE A 6 14.97 -3.41 27.93
N ASN A 7 15.12 -2.12 28.25
CA ASN A 7 16.20 -1.61 29.10
C ASN A 7 15.74 -1.21 30.51
N CYS A 8 14.55 -1.62 30.97
CA CYS A 8 14.07 -1.29 32.32
C CYS A 8 14.97 -1.76 33.47
N HIS A 9 15.73 -2.82 33.24
CA HIS A 9 16.75 -3.31 34.17
C HIS A 9 17.94 -2.34 34.33
N LEU A 10 18.15 -1.43 33.36
CA LEU A 10 19.17 -0.37 33.37
C LEU A 10 18.58 1.01 33.66
N SER A 11 17.34 1.08 34.18
CA SER A 11 16.60 2.34 34.33
C SER A 11 17.36 3.44 35.07
N ARG A 12 18.16 3.07 36.08
CA ARG A 12 19.01 4.01 36.82
C ARG A 12 20.17 4.54 35.97
N GLU A 13 20.84 3.68 35.22
CA GLU A 13 21.98 4.06 34.38
C GLU A 13 21.54 4.95 33.20
N GLU A 14 20.43 4.60 32.56
CA GLU A 14 19.83 5.39 31.48
C GLU A 14 19.29 6.73 31.99
N GLY A 15 18.73 6.75 33.20
CA GLY A 15 18.33 7.99 33.88
C GLY A 15 19.52 8.93 34.14
N VAL A 16 20.63 8.40 34.63
CA VAL A 16 21.87 9.16 34.86
C VAL A 16 22.45 9.69 33.54
N LYS A 17 22.54 8.86 32.49
CA LYS A 17 22.97 9.32 31.15
C LYS A 17 22.09 10.43 30.60
N CYS A 18 20.78 10.38 30.87
CA CYS A 18 19.85 11.43 30.47
C CYS A 18 20.13 12.75 31.21
N ILE A 19 20.36 12.67 32.53
CA ILE A 19 20.71 13.82 33.37
C ILE A 19 22.08 14.39 32.97
N ASP A 20 23.08 13.56 32.68
CA ASP A 20 24.41 14.03 32.23
C ASP A 20 24.32 14.72 30.87
N LYS A 21 23.52 14.20 29.93
CA LYS A 21 23.20 14.88 28.66
C LYS A 21 22.48 16.22 28.88
N MET A 22 21.71 16.36 29.96
CA MET A 22 21.03 17.61 30.31
C MET A 22 21.99 18.63 30.94
N LEU A 23 22.86 18.18 31.85
CA LEU A 23 23.89 19.01 32.48
C LEU A 23 24.96 19.48 31.49
N ALA A 24 25.21 18.69 30.43
CA ALA A 24 26.11 19.08 29.34
C ALA A 24 25.57 20.23 28.46
N ILE A 25 24.29 20.58 28.58
CA ILE A 25 23.69 21.75 27.92
C ILE A 25 23.75 22.92 28.92
N ALA A 26 24.97 23.40 29.20
CA ALA A 26 25.19 24.48 30.16
C ALA A 26 24.47 25.76 29.71
N GLY A 27 23.63 26.33 30.59
CA GLY A 27 22.98 27.64 30.40
C GLY A 27 21.46 27.62 30.15
N ASN A 28 20.82 26.45 30.10
CA ASN A 28 19.38 26.34 29.85
C ASN A 28 18.57 26.18 31.15
N ASN A 29 17.52 27.00 31.32
CA ASN A 29 16.56 26.86 32.42
C ASN A 29 15.85 25.50 32.37
N PHE A 30 15.49 24.94 33.53
CA PHE A 30 14.84 23.63 33.65
C PHE A 30 13.58 23.49 32.79
N GLU A 31 12.88 24.60 32.55
CA GLU A 31 11.69 24.69 31.70
C GLU A 31 11.96 24.45 30.20
N SER A 32 13.17 24.72 29.72
CA SER A 32 13.58 24.52 28.32
C SER A 32 14.02 23.08 28.01
N VAL A 33 14.08 22.23 29.03
CA VAL A 33 14.53 20.84 28.92
C VAL A 33 13.43 19.96 28.35
N LYS A 34 13.62 19.47 27.11
CA LYS A 34 12.69 18.53 26.45
C LYS A 34 13.29 17.13 26.39
N PHE A 35 12.66 16.17 27.08
CA PHE A 35 13.00 14.75 26.99
C PHE A 35 12.60 14.18 25.63
N LYS A 36 13.58 13.70 24.85
CA LYS A 36 13.32 12.99 23.60
C LYS A 36 12.77 11.59 23.93
N ARG A 37 11.69 11.18 23.25
CA ARG A 37 11.02 9.88 23.49
C ARG A 37 11.96 8.67 23.32
N ARG A 38 12.97 8.78 22.45
CA ARG A 38 13.99 7.75 22.20
C ARG A 38 14.96 7.50 23.37
N ASP A 39 15.10 8.48 24.27
CA ASP A 39 16.02 8.43 25.41
C ASP A 39 15.29 7.96 26.69
N ARG A 40 14.07 7.44 26.57
CA ARG A 40 13.27 6.93 27.70
C ARG A 40 13.50 5.44 27.90
N VAL A 41 13.42 5.03 29.17
CA VAL A 41 13.44 3.62 29.58
C VAL A 41 12.19 2.91 29.06
N LEU A 42 12.37 1.77 28.39
CA LEU A 42 11.33 0.88 27.90
C LEU A 42 11.05 -0.20 28.94
N SER A 43 9.79 -0.27 29.38
CA SER A 43 9.34 -1.19 30.43
C SER A 43 8.89 -2.54 29.86
N LEU A 44 8.76 -3.57 30.70
CA LEU A 44 8.19 -4.85 30.27
C LEU A 44 6.76 -4.72 29.69
N ALA A 45 6.01 -3.67 30.07
CA ALA A 45 4.70 -3.37 29.49
C ALA A 45 4.78 -3.00 27.99
N THR A 46 5.92 -2.45 27.54
CA THR A 46 6.22 -2.20 26.12
C THR A 46 6.11 -3.47 25.26
N MET A 47 6.31 -4.66 25.85
CA MET A 47 6.20 -5.92 25.10
C MET A 47 4.75 -6.34 24.80
N LYS A 48 3.76 -5.86 25.57
CA LYS A 48 2.36 -6.29 25.45
C LYS A 48 1.42 -5.21 24.93
N SER A 49 1.73 -3.94 25.15
CA SER A 49 0.82 -2.83 24.84
C SER A 49 1.48 -1.75 23.99
N SER A 50 2.26 -2.15 22.98
CA SER A 50 2.82 -1.23 22.00
C SER A 50 2.18 -1.36 20.63
N ILE A 51 1.97 -0.22 19.98
CA ILE A 51 1.55 -0.13 18.58
C ILE A 51 2.70 0.44 17.75
N ILE A 52 2.82 -0.01 16.51
CA ILE A 52 3.79 0.56 15.56
C ILE A 52 3.11 1.66 14.76
N VAL A 53 3.58 2.89 14.91
CA VAL A 53 3.11 4.06 14.15
C VAL A 53 4.32 4.66 13.43
N HIS A 54 4.31 4.65 12.10
CA HIS A 54 5.44 5.13 11.27
C HIS A 54 6.80 4.54 11.70
N ASP A 55 6.86 3.21 11.84
CA ASP A 55 8.04 2.46 12.29
C ASP A 55 8.53 2.76 13.72
N GLN A 56 7.76 3.52 14.50
CA GLN A 56 8.03 3.78 15.91
C GLN A 56 7.07 3.01 16.80
N SER A 57 7.63 2.27 17.77
CA SER A 57 6.84 1.63 18.82
C SER A 57 6.37 2.69 19.81
N VAL A 58 5.05 2.86 19.92
CA VAL A 58 4.39 3.72 20.90
C VAL A 58 3.75 2.83 21.94
N VAL A 59 4.19 2.98 23.19
CA VAL A 59 3.64 2.26 24.33
C VAL A 59 2.36 2.95 24.77
N VAL A 60 1.26 2.21 24.75
CA VAL A 60 -0.01 2.63 25.32
C VAL A 60 -0.15 1.92 26.67
N ASN A 61 -0.34 2.68 27.74
CA ASN A 61 -0.55 2.13 29.07
C ASN A 61 -2.06 2.16 29.41
N PRO A 62 -2.74 1.00 29.47
CA PRO A 62 -4.17 0.95 29.80
C PRO A 62 -4.50 1.58 31.16
N THR A 63 -3.58 1.53 32.13
CA THR A 63 -3.76 2.19 33.43
C THR A 63 -3.75 3.72 33.30
N THR A 64 -2.90 4.27 32.44
CA THR A 64 -2.90 5.72 32.17
C THR A 64 -4.16 6.13 31.42
N LEU A 65 -4.66 5.29 30.52
CA LEU A 65 -5.92 5.52 29.82
C LEU A 65 -7.09 5.52 30.81
N PHE A 66 -7.18 4.50 31.66
CA PHE A 66 -8.18 4.40 32.73
C PHE A 66 -8.12 5.61 33.67
N GLN A 67 -6.94 6.00 34.15
CA GLN A 67 -6.78 7.19 35.00
C GLN A 67 -7.27 8.47 34.32
N ARG A 68 -6.99 8.66 33.03
CA ARG A 68 -7.49 9.81 32.28
C ARG A 68 -9.01 9.78 32.14
N MET A 69 -9.60 8.61 31.89
CA MET A 69 -11.05 8.45 31.80
C MET A 69 -11.73 8.71 33.15
N SER A 70 -11.16 8.21 34.25
CA SER A 70 -11.66 8.48 35.60
C SER A 70 -11.60 9.95 36.00
N ILE A 71 -10.65 10.72 35.44
CA ILE A 71 -10.54 12.17 35.65
C ILE A 71 -11.46 12.96 34.70
N ALA A 72 -11.64 12.48 33.47
CA ALA A 72 -12.39 13.17 32.43
C ALA A 72 -13.91 12.95 32.50
N LYS A 73 -14.38 11.93 33.24
CA LYS A 73 -15.81 11.64 33.40
C LYS A 73 -16.56 12.81 34.03
N GLU A 74 -17.75 13.07 33.53
CA GLU A 74 -18.73 14.01 34.08
C GLU A 74 -19.61 13.33 35.14
N SER A 75 -19.84 12.01 35.04
CA SER A 75 -20.58 11.22 36.05
C SER A 75 -20.06 9.77 36.20
N ASP A 76 -20.59 9.04 37.18
CA ASP A 76 -20.26 7.62 37.37
C ASP A 76 -20.95 6.72 36.33
N GLU A 77 -22.14 7.12 35.86
CA GLU A 77 -22.88 6.43 34.78
C GLU A 77 -22.12 6.53 33.44
N GLU A 78 -21.49 7.66 33.15
CA GLU A 78 -20.64 7.82 31.96
C GLU A 78 -19.39 6.93 32.03
N LEU A 79 -18.80 6.78 33.23
CA LEU A 79 -17.68 5.86 33.42
C LEU A 79 -18.12 4.40 33.23
N GLU A 80 -19.33 4.02 33.66
CA GLU A 80 -19.89 2.70 33.40
C GLU A 80 -20.04 2.45 31.89
N GLU A 81 -20.55 3.44 31.14
CA GLU A 81 -20.63 3.38 29.67
C GLU A 81 -19.25 3.19 29.03
N PHE A 82 -18.23 3.90 29.49
CA PHE A 82 -16.87 3.75 29.01
C PHE A 82 -16.29 2.36 29.25
N LEU A 83 -16.65 1.71 30.36
CA LEU A 83 -16.18 0.36 30.73
C LEU A 83 -16.94 -0.76 30.01
N THR A 84 -18.05 -0.45 29.32
CA THR A 84 -18.71 -1.39 28.40
C THR A 84 -17.84 -1.76 27.20
N TYR A 85 -16.88 -0.90 26.86
CA TYR A 85 -15.91 -1.15 25.80
C TYR A 85 -14.61 -1.71 26.39
N GLU A 86 -14.02 -2.68 25.69
CA GLU A 86 -12.75 -3.26 26.12
C GLU A 86 -11.66 -2.19 26.18
N LEU A 87 -11.03 -2.03 27.35
CA LEU A 87 -9.89 -1.13 27.60
C LEU A 87 -8.60 -1.69 26.96
N SER A 88 -8.64 -1.84 25.64
CA SER A 88 -7.51 -2.24 24.84
C SER A 88 -6.64 -1.01 24.51
N PRO A 89 -5.31 -1.16 24.44
CA PRO A 89 -4.41 -0.11 23.97
C PRO A 89 -4.71 0.38 22.54
N PHE A 90 -5.52 -0.37 21.77
CA PHE A 90 -5.96 -0.02 20.43
C PHE A 90 -7.34 -0.63 20.10
N PRO A 91 -8.11 -0.05 19.16
CA PRO A 91 -9.39 -0.63 18.75
C PRO A 91 -9.20 -2.01 18.10
N LEU A 92 -9.56 -3.09 18.78
CA LEU A 92 -9.38 -4.45 18.25
C LEU A 92 -10.17 -4.72 16.97
N ALA A 93 -11.23 -3.93 16.71
CA ALA A 93 -11.96 -3.95 15.45
C ALA A 93 -11.12 -3.49 14.25
N LEU A 94 -10.15 -2.59 14.47
CA LEU A 94 -9.31 -2.02 13.43
C LEU A 94 -7.90 -2.61 13.41
N PHE A 95 -7.44 -3.25 14.48
CA PHE A 95 -6.06 -3.71 14.61
C PHE A 95 -5.98 -5.20 15.01
N ASP A 96 -4.95 -5.88 14.51
CA ASP A 96 -4.69 -7.30 14.72
C ASP A 96 -3.57 -7.47 15.77
N GLU A 97 -3.95 -7.89 16.97
CA GLU A 97 -3.03 -8.14 18.08
C GLU A 97 -1.98 -9.20 17.73
N LYS A 98 -2.36 -10.25 16.98
CA LYS A 98 -1.44 -11.33 16.56
C LYS A 98 -0.39 -10.84 15.57
N LYS A 99 -0.59 -9.67 14.96
CA LYS A 99 0.34 -9.02 14.04
C LYS A 99 0.97 -7.78 14.66
N GLY A 100 1.14 -7.75 15.97
CA GLY A 100 1.84 -6.65 16.66
C GLY A 100 1.09 -5.32 16.62
N GLY A 101 -0.25 -5.35 16.61
CA GLY A 101 -1.07 -4.14 16.59
C GLY A 101 -1.08 -3.44 15.23
N LEU A 102 -0.85 -4.16 14.14
CA LEU A 102 -1.02 -3.64 12.77
C LEU A 102 -2.50 -3.53 12.40
N MET A 103 -2.85 -2.55 11.56
CA MET A 103 -4.22 -2.36 11.10
C MET A 103 -4.70 -3.60 10.31
N ARG A 104 -5.91 -4.08 10.62
CA ARG A 104 -6.56 -5.21 9.95
C ARG A 104 -6.70 -4.90 8.46
N LYS A 105 -6.40 -5.90 7.62
CA LYS A 105 -6.70 -5.81 6.18
C LYS A 105 -8.21 -5.73 6.00
N GLY A 106 -8.67 -4.86 5.12
CA GLY A 106 -10.02 -4.98 4.57
C GLY A 106 -10.15 -6.30 3.80
N THR A 107 -11.30 -6.95 3.89
CA THR A 107 -11.65 -8.14 3.10
C THR A 107 -12.23 -7.71 1.75
N LYS A 108 -11.57 -6.80 1.02
CA LYS A 108 -12.08 -6.32 -0.29
C LYS A 108 -12.40 -7.46 -1.24
N SER A 109 -11.59 -8.53 -1.22
CA SER A 109 -11.80 -9.72 -2.05
C SER A 109 -13.08 -10.51 -1.73
N THR A 110 -13.69 -10.35 -0.54
CA THR A 110 -15.00 -10.99 -0.27
C THR A 110 -16.13 -10.35 -1.05
N LEU A 111 -15.97 -9.11 -1.52
CA LEU A 111 -16.96 -8.43 -2.34
C LEU A 111 -17.16 -9.13 -3.69
N TYR A 112 -16.12 -9.78 -4.23
CA TYR A 112 -16.24 -10.62 -5.43
C TYR A 112 -17.26 -11.75 -5.29
N LYS A 113 -17.44 -12.29 -4.08
CA LYS A 113 -18.42 -13.37 -3.84
C LYS A 113 -19.87 -12.87 -3.91
N ALA A 114 -20.08 -11.56 -3.79
CA ALA A 114 -21.40 -10.96 -3.90
C ALA A 114 -21.81 -10.73 -5.36
N PHE A 115 -20.85 -10.69 -6.31
CA PHE A 115 -21.18 -10.60 -7.73
C PHE A 115 -21.74 -11.94 -8.20
N ARG A 116 -22.99 -11.90 -8.68
CA ARG A 116 -23.60 -13.01 -9.40
C ARG A 116 -23.31 -12.78 -10.88
N GLY A 117 -22.30 -13.48 -11.42
CA GLY A 117 -21.90 -13.30 -12.81
C GLY A 117 -22.64 -14.25 -13.74
N GLU A 118 -23.44 -13.71 -14.65
CA GLU A 118 -23.39 -14.19 -16.03
C GLU A 118 -22.72 -13.10 -16.87
N PRO A 119 -21.77 -13.44 -17.75
CA PRO A 119 -21.20 -12.48 -18.67
C PRO A 119 -22.27 -12.10 -19.70
N ASP A 120 -22.67 -10.83 -19.71
CA ASP A 120 -23.44 -10.31 -20.83
C ASP A 120 -22.49 -10.16 -22.04
N THR A 121 -22.48 -11.17 -22.90
CA THR A 121 -21.63 -11.20 -24.09
C THR A 121 -22.15 -10.29 -25.20
N SER A 122 -23.38 -9.76 -25.10
CA SER A 122 -23.96 -8.86 -26.12
C SER A 122 -23.17 -7.55 -26.28
N ILE A 123 -22.38 -7.20 -25.27
CA ILE A 123 -21.50 -6.02 -25.24
C ILE A 123 -20.36 -6.16 -26.26
N LEU A 124 -19.95 -7.39 -26.62
CA LEU A 124 -18.86 -7.64 -27.56
C LEU A 124 -19.26 -7.40 -29.03
N ASP A 125 -20.54 -7.50 -29.35
CA ASP A 125 -21.07 -7.30 -30.71
C ASP A 125 -21.05 -5.82 -31.14
N LYS A 126 -20.83 -4.89 -30.19
CA LYS A 126 -20.85 -3.43 -30.40
C LYS A 126 -19.49 -2.81 -30.73
N HIS A 127 -18.46 -3.60 -31.02
CA HIS A 127 -17.09 -3.12 -31.20
C HIS A 127 -16.63 -2.16 -30.08
N PRO A 128 -16.64 -2.62 -28.81
CA PRO A 128 -16.38 -1.75 -27.67
C PRO A 128 -14.96 -1.18 -27.68
N LYS A 129 -14.81 0.02 -27.13
CA LYS A 129 -13.52 0.61 -26.80
C LYS A 129 -13.06 0.10 -25.43
N TYR A 130 -11.82 -0.37 -25.33
CA TYR A 130 -11.30 -0.94 -24.09
C TYR A 130 -10.39 0.04 -23.35
N VAL A 131 -10.59 0.12 -22.04
CA VAL A 131 -9.65 0.74 -21.09
C VAL A 131 -9.10 -0.35 -20.19
N VAL A 132 -7.80 -0.61 -20.28
CA VAL A 132 -7.14 -1.73 -19.61
C VAL A 132 -6.29 -1.22 -18.46
N ASP A 133 -6.50 -1.78 -17.28
CA ASP A 133 -5.62 -1.61 -16.13
C ASP A 133 -4.24 -2.23 -16.42
N GLY A 134 -3.21 -1.39 -16.40
CA GLY A 134 -1.82 -1.79 -16.59
C GLY A 134 -1.31 -2.68 -15.45
N GLY A 135 -1.81 -2.51 -14.22
CA GLY A 135 -1.53 -3.38 -13.09
C GLY A 135 -1.97 -4.82 -13.35
N PHE A 136 -3.25 -5.00 -13.73
CA PHE A 136 -3.79 -6.27 -14.22
C PHE A 136 -2.96 -6.83 -15.38
N LEU A 137 -2.71 -6.03 -16.41
CA LEU A 137 -2.01 -6.46 -17.61
C LEU A 137 -0.63 -7.05 -17.30
N LEU A 138 0.14 -6.40 -16.41
CA LEU A 138 1.48 -6.83 -16.00
C LEU A 138 1.50 -8.26 -15.44
N HIS A 139 0.46 -8.66 -14.72
CA HIS A 139 0.35 -9.99 -14.14
C HIS A 139 -0.36 -10.99 -15.06
N LYS A 140 -1.20 -10.50 -15.99
CA LYS A 140 -1.95 -11.36 -16.90
C LYS A 140 -1.11 -12.00 -17.99
N VAL A 141 -0.12 -11.27 -18.52
CA VAL A 141 0.78 -11.78 -19.56
C VAL A 141 1.91 -12.57 -18.91
N VAL A 142 1.93 -13.88 -19.13
CA VAL A 142 2.95 -14.77 -18.59
C VAL A 142 4.24 -14.64 -19.41
N TRP A 143 5.36 -14.39 -18.73
CA TRP A 143 6.66 -14.24 -19.39
C TRP A 143 7.16 -15.59 -19.93
N PRO A 144 7.41 -15.72 -21.25
CA PRO A 144 7.92 -16.97 -21.80
C PRO A 144 9.38 -17.19 -21.40
N GLU A 145 9.77 -18.45 -21.19
CA GLU A 145 11.14 -18.79 -20.81
C GLU A 145 12.15 -18.38 -21.90
N LYS A 146 13.34 -17.92 -21.47
CA LYS A 146 14.49 -17.57 -22.33
C LYS A 146 14.19 -16.47 -23.36
N LYS A 147 13.12 -15.69 -23.19
CA LYS A 147 12.84 -14.50 -24.01
C LYS A 147 13.50 -13.26 -23.43
N THR A 148 13.90 -12.36 -24.31
CA THR A 148 14.44 -11.06 -23.88
C THR A 148 13.32 -10.15 -23.38
N PHE A 149 13.66 -9.12 -22.62
CA PHE A 149 12.71 -8.09 -22.18
C PHE A 149 11.96 -7.44 -23.36
N GLY A 150 12.61 -7.21 -24.49
CA GLY A 150 11.98 -6.73 -25.71
C GLY A 150 10.94 -7.70 -26.26
N GLN A 151 11.27 -8.98 -26.36
CA GLN A 151 10.33 -10.03 -26.80
C GLN A 151 9.18 -10.25 -25.82
N ILE A 152 9.43 -10.03 -24.52
CA ILE A 152 8.40 -10.02 -23.50
C ILE A 152 7.44 -8.86 -23.77
N CYS A 153 7.92 -7.64 -24.00
CA CYS A 153 7.06 -6.52 -24.40
C CYS A 153 6.26 -6.81 -25.67
N ASP A 154 6.85 -7.48 -26.66
CA ASP A 154 6.13 -7.88 -27.87
C ASP A 154 4.96 -8.84 -27.54
N SER A 155 5.13 -9.69 -26.53
CA SER A 155 4.06 -10.58 -26.03
C SER A 155 2.90 -9.78 -25.40
N TYR A 156 3.19 -8.67 -24.72
CA TYR A 156 2.15 -7.75 -24.21
C TYR A 156 1.37 -7.08 -25.36
N ILE A 157 2.08 -6.62 -26.39
CA ILE A 157 1.46 -6.00 -27.58
C ILE A 157 0.56 -7.01 -28.31
N GLU A 158 1.04 -8.24 -28.52
CA GLU A 158 0.26 -9.30 -29.15
C GLU A 158 -0.98 -9.63 -28.34
N TYR A 159 -0.84 -9.75 -27.01
CA TYR A 159 -1.96 -10.00 -26.12
C TYR A 159 -3.04 -8.92 -26.21
N LEU A 160 -2.64 -7.64 -26.16
CA LEU A 160 -3.57 -6.50 -26.28
C LEU A 160 -4.29 -6.50 -27.63
N LYS A 161 -3.56 -6.63 -28.74
CA LYS A 161 -4.14 -6.65 -30.08
C LYS A 161 -5.13 -7.80 -30.26
N LYS A 162 -4.81 -8.98 -29.72
CA LYS A 162 -5.64 -10.19 -29.82
C LYS A 162 -6.89 -10.14 -28.95
N LYS A 163 -6.82 -9.54 -27.76
CA LYS A 163 -7.90 -9.58 -26.76
C LYS A 163 -8.76 -8.32 -26.71
N TYR A 164 -8.16 -7.16 -26.93
CA TYR A 164 -8.79 -5.85 -26.69
C TYR A 164 -8.68 -4.91 -27.89
N THR A 165 -8.23 -5.43 -29.05
CA THR A 165 -7.99 -4.68 -30.29
C THR A 165 -6.80 -3.72 -30.22
N SER A 166 -6.38 -3.19 -31.37
CA SER A 166 -5.29 -2.21 -31.45
C SER A 166 -5.66 -0.83 -30.92
N THR A 167 -6.94 -0.54 -30.71
CA THR A 167 -7.41 0.76 -30.25
C THR A 167 -7.61 0.81 -28.72
N ALA A 168 -7.22 -0.22 -27.98
CA ALA A 168 -7.30 -0.20 -26.52
C ALA A 168 -6.42 0.91 -25.93
N VAL A 169 -6.89 1.50 -24.84
CA VAL A 169 -6.11 2.43 -24.02
C VAL A 169 -5.64 1.71 -22.77
N VAL A 170 -4.32 1.67 -22.54
CA VAL A 170 -3.74 1.03 -21.34
C VAL A 170 -3.34 2.11 -20.34
N VAL A 171 -3.74 1.98 -19.08
CA VAL A 171 -3.43 2.96 -18.03
C VAL A 171 -2.55 2.33 -16.96
N PHE A 172 -1.34 2.86 -16.77
CA PHE A 172 -0.39 2.36 -15.79
C PHE A 172 -0.34 3.24 -14.53
N ASP A 173 0.02 2.62 -13.41
CA ASP A 173 0.36 3.30 -12.17
C ASP A 173 1.55 4.26 -12.33
N GLY A 174 1.52 5.30 -11.50
CA GLY A 174 2.63 6.20 -11.27
C GLY A 174 3.61 5.66 -10.23
N TYR A 175 4.89 5.76 -10.58
CA TYR A 175 6.00 5.50 -9.67
C TYR A 175 6.79 6.79 -9.53
N SER A 176 6.23 7.76 -8.79
CA SER A 176 7.03 8.90 -8.34
C SER A 176 8.02 8.42 -7.26
N ASP A 177 9.24 8.96 -7.26
CA ASP A 177 10.25 8.74 -6.21
C ASP A 177 9.81 9.30 -4.84
N ALA A 178 8.64 9.94 -4.77
CA ALA A 178 8.09 10.49 -3.56
C ALA A 178 7.62 9.36 -2.63
N GLN A 179 8.45 9.09 -1.63
CA GLN A 179 8.18 8.21 -0.48
C GLN A 179 6.99 8.67 0.41
N ARG A 180 5.97 9.37 -0.11
CA ARG A 180 4.93 10.07 0.66
C ARG A 180 3.48 9.83 0.18
N GLY A 181 3.18 8.63 -0.32
CA GLY A 181 1.81 8.23 -0.68
C GLY A 181 1.13 7.37 0.41
N THR A 182 -0.21 7.37 0.45
CA THR A 182 -1.03 6.55 1.36
C THR A 182 -0.81 5.03 1.17
N LYS A 183 -0.29 4.62 0.00
CA LYS A 183 0.06 3.22 -0.31
C LYS A 183 1.46 2.80 0.15
N GLN A 184 2.25 3.65 0.83
CA GLN A 184 3.62 3.30 1.27
C GLN A 184 3.64 2.09 2.21
N MET A 185 2.75 2.04 3.21
CA MET A 185 2.67 0.91 4.14
C MET A 185 2.30 -0.39 3.42
N GLU A 186 1.40 -0.32 2.44
CA GLU A 186 1.01 -1.46 1.64
C GLU A 186 2.17 -1.92 0.72
N ARG A 187 2.90 -0.98 0.12
CA ARG A 187 4.11 -1.24 -0.69
C ARG A 187 5.22 -1.87 0.15
N MET A 188 5.48 -1.35 1.36
CA MET A 188 6.48 -1.88 2.30
C MET A 188 6.09 -3.29 2.79
N ARG A 189 4.80 -3.56 3.01
CA ARG A 189 4.40 -4.93 3.36
C ARG A 189 4.58 -5.91 2.20
N ARG A 190 4.40 -5.47 0.96
CA ARG A 190 4.69 -6.28 -0.25
C ARG A 190 6.20 -6.42 -0.50
N SER A 191 7.05 -5.64 0.15
CA SER A 191 8.50 -5.62 -0.10
C SER A 191 9.32 -6.70 0.62
N MET A 192 8.70 -7.55 1.45
CA MET A 192 9.42 -8.55 2.26
C MET A 192 10.14 -9.64 1.46
N THR A 193 9.82 -9.82 0.17
CA THR A 193 10.42 -10.83 -0.73
C THR A 193 10.81 -10.26 -2.09
N GLN A 194 11.42 -9.07 -2.11
CA GLN A 194 11.80 -8.42 -3.37
C GLN A 194 13.01 -9.07 -4.05
N SER A 195 13.05 -9.00 -5.38
CA SER A 195 14.31 -9.22 -6.11
C SER A 195 15.30 -8.10 -5.80
N VAL A 196 16.59 -8.36 -6.05
CA VAL A 196 17.59 -7.30 -6.18
C VAL A 196 17.18 -6.31 -7.28
N ASP A 197 17.73 -5.10 -7.21
CA ASP A 197 17.61 -4.15 -8.30
C ASP A 197 18.35 -4.69 -9.53
N ILE A 198 17.66 -4.78 -10.66
CA ILE A 198 18.18 -5.34 -11.92
C ILE A 198 18.20 -4.21 -12.94
N GLN A 199 19.41 -3.87 -13.38
CA GLN A 199 19.60 -3.03 -14.56
C GLN A 199 19.53 -3.92 -15.79
N PHE A 200 18.66 -3.59 -16.73
CA PHE A 200 18.44 -4.39 -17.94
C PHE A 200 18.18 -3.51 -19.17
N ASN A 201 18.34 -4.11 -20.34
CA ASN A 201 17.94 -3.56 -21.63
C ASN A 201 17.01 -4.55 -22.37
N ASP A 202 16.52 -4.14 -23.54
CA ASP A 202 15.59 -4.92 -24.36
C ASP A 202 16.15 -6.28 -24.85
N LYS A 203 17.47 -6.43 -24.92
CA LYS A 203 18.16 -7.65 -25.36
C LYS A 203 18.49 -8.63 -24.23
N MET A 204 18.37 -8.20 -22.97
CA MET A 204 18.65 -9.05 -21.81
C MET A 204 17.47 -9.99 -21.52
N VAL A 205 17.78 -11.17 -20.98
CA VAL A 205 16.79 -12.16 -20.52
C VAL A 205 16.58 -11.98 -19.01
N PRO A 206 15.34 -12.03 -18.49
CA PRO A 206 15.10 -11.98 -17.05
C PRO A 206 15.86 -13.08 -16.30
N THR A 207 16.57 -12.69 -15.24
CA THR A 207 17.35 -13.62 -14.39
C THR A 207 16.55 -14.18 -13.22
N VAL A 208 15.35 -13.64 -12.98
CA VAL A 208 14.45 -14.04 -11.89
C VAL A 208 13.02 -14.21 -12.44
N PRO A 209 12.17 -15.01 -11.76
CA PRO A 209 10.78 -15.17 -12.16
C PRO A 209 10.00 -13.84 -12.17
N GLN A 210 8.99 -13.74 -13.04
CA GLN A 210 8.15 -12.55 -13.24
C GLN A 210 7.62 -11.96 -11.94
N GLU A 211 7.00 -12.77 -11.07
CA GLU A 211 6.45 -12.30 -9.79
C GLU A 211 7.51 -11.65 -8.92
N LYS A 212 8.69 -12.27 -8.84
CA LYS A 212 9.80 -11.76 -8.03
C LYS A 212 10.38 -10.48 -8.65
N PHE A 213 10.48 -10.42 -9.97
CA PHE A 213 10.92 -9.22 -10.69
C PHE A 213 9.96 -8.03 -10.44
N LEU A 214 8.67 -8.24 -10.66
CA LEU A 214 7.63 -7.21 -10.54
C LEU A 214 7.35 -6.80 -9.09
N SER A 215 7.76 -7.60 -8.11
CA SER A 215 7.68 -7.22 -6.69
C SER A 215 8.61 -6.06 -6.32
N ASN A 216 9.72 -5.88 -7.04
CA ASN A 216 10.65 -4.78 -6.83
C ASN A 216 10.16 -3.52 -7.58
N PRO A 217 9.92 -2.40 -6.87
CA PRO A 217 9.33 -1.20 -7.46
C PRO A 217 10.22 -0.53 -8.51
N TYR A 218 11.56 -0.60 -8.36
CA TYR A 218 12.50 -0.04 -9.32
C TYR A 218 12.52 -0.85 -10.61
N ASN A 219 12.55 -2.18 -10.49
CA ASN A 219 12.46 -3.09 -11.64
C ASN A 219 11.13 -2.92 -12.37
N LYS A 220 10.02 -2.89 -11.63
CA LYS A 220 8.68 -2.70 -12.16
C LYS A 220 8.56 -1.35 -12.88
N SER A 221 9.04 -0.26 -12.27
CA SER A 221 9.03 1.08 -12.87
C SER A 221 9.81 1.11 -14.19
N ARG A 222 11.06 0.61 -14.22
CA ARG A 222 11.86 0.56 -15.46
C ARG A 222 11.21 -0.29 -16.55
N PHE A 223 10.61 -1.42 -16.16
CA PHE A 223 9.91 -2.29 -17.10
C PHE A 223 8.68 -1.60 -17.69
N ILE A 224 7.88 -0.91 -16.87
CA ILE A 224 6.75 -0.10 -17.33
C ILE A 224 7.24 0.98 -18.30
N SER A 225 8.32 1.69 -18.00
CA SER A 225 8.87 2.72 -18.91
C SER A 225 9.24 2.14 -20.27
N MET A 226 9.91 0.99 -20.31
CA MET A 226 10.25 0.30 -21.56
C MET A 226 8.99 -0.20 -22.30
N LEU A 227 8.01 -0.73 -21.57
CA LEU A 227 6.75 -1.20 -22.14
C LEU A 227 5.92 -0.05 -22.73
N LEU A 228 5.84 1.09 -22.07
CA LEU A 228 5.18 2.31 -22.57
C LEU A 228 5.77 2.75 -23.91
N GLN A 229 7.10 2.78 -24.03
CA GLN A 229 7.78 3.12 -25.28
C GLN A 229 7.44 2.13 -26.41
N LYS A 230 7.41 0.83 -26.11
CA LYS A 230 7.07 -0.23 -27.07
C LYS A 230 5.61 -0.20 -27.51
N LEU A 231 4.68 0.07 -26.57
CA LEU A 231 3.26 0.23 -26.85
C LEU A 231 3.00 1.45 -27.74
N SER A 232 3.60 2.59 -27.40
CA SER A 232 3.51 3.81 -28.21
C SER A 232 4.05 3.61 -29.63
N ALA A 233 5.21 2.96 -29.77
CA ALA A 233 5.77 2.60 -31.08
C ALA A 233 4.88 1.65 -31.89
N SER A 234 3.99 0.90 -31.21
CA SER A 234 3.03 -0.02 -31.81
C SER A 234 1.64 0.59 -32.02
N GLN A 235 1.50 1.91 -31.85
CA GLN A 235 0.25 2.68 -31.97
C GLN A 235 -0.84 2.24 -30.98
N ILE A 236 -0.45 1.75 -29.80
CA ILE A 236 -1.37 1.49 -28.70
C ILE A 236 -1.33 2.70 -27.77
N ASP A 237 -2.51 3.25 -27.47
CA ASP A 237 -2.64 4.40 -26.58
C ASP A 237 -2.31 4.01 -25.15
N THR A 238 -1.47 4.82 -24.50
CA THR A 238 -1.07 4.59 -23.11
C THR A 238 -1.18 5.86 -22.29
N LYS A 239 -1.67 5.74 -21.06
CA LYS A 239 -1.63 6.80 -20.05
C LYS A 239 -0.89 6.31 -18.82
N GLN A 240 -0.29 7.22 -18.07
CA GLN A 240 0.36 6.92 -16.80
C GLN A 240 -0.13 7.89 -15.74
N ALA A 241 -0.56 7.35 -14.60
CA ALA A 241 -0.97 8.14 -13.44
C ALA A 241 0.24 8.72 -12.69
N SER A 242 -0.01 9.68 -11.80
CA SER A 242 1.02 10.22 -10.90
C SER A 242 1.34 9.27 -9.74
N GLU A 243 0.33 8.58 -9.22
CA GLU A 243 0.45 7.55 -8.20
C GLU A 243 -0.39 6.34 -8.56
N ASP A 244 -1.70 6.42 -8.37
CA ASP A 244 -2.62 5.31 -8.53
C ASP A 244 -3.44 5.43 -9.81
N ALA A 245 -3.52 4.35 -10.58
CA ALA A 245 -4.21 4.38 -11.86
C ALA A 245 -5.75 4.35 -11.75
N ASP A 246 -6.32 3.90 -10.63
CA ASP A 246 -7.74 3.62 -10.47
C ASP A 246 -8.64 4.76 -10.96
N THR A 247 -8.41 5.98 -10.45
CA THR A 247 -9.18 7.17 -10.85
C THR A 247 -8.96 7.52 -12.32
N LEU A 248 -7.73 7.40 -12.82
CA LEU A 248 -7.39 7.74 -14.21
C LEU A 248 -8.00 6.73 -15.20
N ILE A 249 -8.13 5.46 -14.81
CA ILE A 249 -8.81 4.42 -15.57
C ILE A 249 -10.28 4.81 -15.75
N VAL A 250 -10.97 5.14 -14.65
CA VAL A 250 -12.40 5.49 -14.70
C VAL A 250 -12.62 6.79 -15.47
N GLN A 251 -11.84 7.83 -15.23
CA GLN A 251 -11.91 9.08 -15.99
C GLN A 251 -11.68 8.86 -17.49
N THR A 252 -10.72 8.01 -17.85
CA THR A 252 -10.45 7.68 -19.25
C THR A 252 -11.63 6.95 -19.88
N ALA A 253 -12.28 6.04 -19.14
CA ALA A 253 -13.48 5.36 -19.63
C ALA A 253 -14.65 6.33 -19.82
N GLN A 254 -14.85 7.28 -18.90
CA GLN A 254 -15.88 8.30 -19.00
C GLN A 254 -15.67 9.22 -20.21
N SER A 255 -14.46 9.73 -20.42
CA SER A 255 -14.16 10.55 -21.60
C SER A 255 -14.39 9.78 -22.91
N LEU A 256 -14.04 8.49 -22.95
CA LEU A 256 -14.30 7.67 -24.14
C LEU A 256 -15.79 7.39 -24.34
N ALA A 257 -16.59 7.38 -23.27
CA ALA A 257 -18.03 7.15 -23.35
C ALA A 257 -18.79 8.35 -23.96
N GLU A 258 -18.17 9.53 -24.03
CA GLU A 258 -18.71 10.68 -24.77
C GLU A 258 -18.66 10.47 -26.29
N GLU A 259 -17.67 9.70 -26.77
CA GLU A 259 -17.39 9.49 -28.20
C GLU A 259 -17.76 8.09 -28.70
N HIS A 260 -17.93 7.12 -27.79
CA HIS A 260 -18.16 5.71 -28.12
C HIS A 260 -19.40 5.16 -27.42
N GLU A 261 -20.23 4.44 -28.17
CA GLU A 261 -21.46 3.82 -27.67
C GLU A 261 -21.19 2.80 -26.55
N THR A 262 -20.04 2.14 -26.57
CA THR A 262 -19.71 1.10 -25.58
C THR A 262 -18.23 1.17 -25.20
N VAL A 263 -18.00 1.34 -23.90
CA VAL A 263 -16.67 1.36 -23.30
C VAL A 263 -16.59 0.29 -22.22
N VAL A 264 -15.51 -0.50 -22.24
CA VAL A 264 -15.30 -1.60 -21.30
C VAL A 264 -14.01 -1.35 -20.50
N VAL A 265 -14.15 -1.29 -19.18
CA VAL A 265 -13.01 -1.26 -18.25
C VAL A 265 -12.59 -2.69 -17.91
N VAL A 266 -11.31 -2.98 -18.03
CA VAL A 266 -10.72 -4.30 -17.77
C VAL A 266 -9.72 -4.18 -16.63
N GLY A 267 -10.02 -4.83 -15.49
CA GLY A 267 -9.13 -4.88 -14.34
C GLY A 267 -9.60 -5.90 -13.30
N GLU A 268 -8.73 -6.21 -12.33
CA GLU A 268 -8.99 -7.14 -11.23
C GLU A 268 -9.14 -6.44 -9.87
N ASP A 269 -9.13 -5.10 -9.82
CA ASP A 269 -9.36 -4.37 -8.57
C ASP A 269 -10.85 -4.04 -8.39
N VAL A 270 -11.39 -4.32 -7.20
CA VAL A 270 -12.77 -3.97 -6.81
C VAL A 270 -12.93 -2.47 -6.72
N ASP A 271 -11.84 -1.76 -6.39
CA ASP A 271 -11.85 -0.30 -6.26
C ASP A 271 -12.29 0.37 -7.56
N LEU A 272 -11.97 -0.21 -8.73
CA LEU A 272 -12.45 0.26 -10.03
C LEU A 272 -13.98 0.26 -10.11
N LEU A 273 -14.63 -0.82 -9.67
CA LEU A 273 -16.09 -0.90 -9.69
C LEU A 273 -16.72 0.10 -8.71
N VAL A 274 -16.17 0.21 -7.51
CA VAL A 274 -16.67 1.15 -6.50
C VAL A 274 -16.57 2.59 -7.00
N ILE A 275 -15.45 2.96 -7.63
CA ILE A 275 -15.25 4.29 -8.20
C ILE A 275 -16.21 4.52 -9.38
N MET A 276 -16.40 3.54 -10.28
CA MET A 276 -17.35 3.65 -11.37
C MET A 276 -18.78 3.90 -10.85
N ILE A 277 -19.27 3.12 -9.88
CA ILE A 277 -20.61 3.32 -9.30
C ILE A 277 -20.73 4.69 -8.64
N GLY A 278 -19.66 5.17 -7.97
CA GLY A 278 -19.68 6.46 -7.29
C GLY A 278 -19.52 7.67 -8.22
N THR A 279 -19.22 7.47 -9.50
CA THR A 279 -18.96 8.56 -10.47
C THR A 279 -19.87 8.53 -11.71
N LEU A 280 -20.69 7.48 -11.86
CA LEU A 280 -21.83 7.42 -12.77
C LEU A 280 -23.04 8.17 -12.18
#